data_AF-A0A426U3G6-F1
#
_entry.id   AF-A0A426U3G6-F1
#
_cell.length_a   1.000
_cell.length_b   1.000
_cell.length_c   1.000
_cell.angle_alpha   90.00
_cell.angle_beta   90.00
_cell.angle_gamma   90.00
#
_symmetry.space_group_name_H-M   'P 1'
#
loop_
_entity.id
_entity.type
_entity.pdbx_description
1 polymer ?
#
loop_
_entity_poly.entity_id
_entity_poly.type
_entity_poly.pdbx_seq_one_letter_code
_entity_poly.pdbx_strand_id
1 'polypeptide(L)'
;MMRTLLGKVGYIFANMVVMVILHGNSKQFWPKIPVLSLRDESIGEHVRLLFNTIGVTTVGQAAIGKLPRERWLARALTMGVVPSLLPAIILFGQKILRLKGQRAEIYNLAMVPLLPVAAVVIEDALVGQIIPPPADHAA
;
A
#
# COMPACT_ATOMS: atom_id res chain seq x y z
N MET A 1 18.82 8.74 -9.15
CA MET A 1 17.61 9.49 -8.74
C MET A 1 16.40 9.19 -9.64
N MET A 2 16.44 9.50 -10.95
CA MET A 2 15.31 9.27 -11.88
C MET A 2 14.87 7.79 -11.98
N ARG A 3 15.82 6.84 -12.11
CA ARG A 3 15.51 5.39 -12.13
C ARG A 3 14.85 4.91 -10.83
N THR A 4 15.31 5.43 -9.69
CA THR A 4 14.75 5.11 -8.36
C THR A 4 13.33 5.66 -8.24
N LEU A 5 13.09 6.88 -8.73
CA LEU A 5 11.75 7.48 -8.76
C LEU A 5 10.81 6.70 -9.69
N LEU A 6 11.26 6.33 -10.89
CA LEU A 6 10.49 5.50 -11.82
C LEU A 6 10.12 4.14 -11.22
N GLY A 7 11.04 3.54 -10.47
CA GLY A 7 10.80 2.29 -9.75
C GLY A 7 9.70 2.43 -8.68
N LYS A 8 9.73 3.52 -7.91
CA LYS A 8 8.70 3.83 -6.89
C LYS A 8 7.34 4.11 -7.53
N VAL A 9 7.32 4.92 -8.58
CA VAL A 9 6.09 5.23 -9.34
C VAL A 9 5.51 3.94 -9.94
N GLY A 10 6.34 3.10 -10.56
CA GLY A 10 5.93 1.81 -11.10
C GLY A 10 5.38 0.87 -10.02
N TYR A 11 5.97 0.86 -8.82
CA TYR A 11 5.45 0.10 -7.68
C TYR A 11 4.07 0.59 -7.21
N ILE A 12 3.89 1.91 -7.12
CA ILE A 12 2.62 2.54 -6.75
C ILE A 12 1.53 2.15 -7.77
N PHE A 13 1.82 2.32 -9.06
CA PHE A 13 0.89 1.93 -10.13
C PHE A 13 0.57 0.44 -10.10
N ALA A 14 1.57 -0.42 -9.92
CA ALA A 14 1.36 -1.86 -9.82
C ALA A 14 0.45 -2.21 -8.62
N ASN A 15 0.63 -1.56 -7.47
CA ASN A 15 -0.24 -1.75 -6.30
C ASN A 15 -1.67 -1.31 -6.60
N MET A 16 -1.86 -0.14 -7.21
CA MET A 16 -3.20 0.32 -7.58
C MET A 16 -3.89 -0.66 -8.54
N VAL A 17 -3.19 -1.13 -9.57
CA VAL A 17 -3.73 -2.09 -10.55
C VAL A 17 -4.08 -3.41 -9.88
N VAL A 18 -3.17 -3.98 -9.08
CA VAL A 18 -3.41 -5.24 -8.36
C VAL A 18 -4.55 -5.09 -7.36
N MET A 19 -4.64 -3.95 -6.66
CA MET A 19 -5.73 -3.69 -5.72
C MET A 19 -7.07 -3.67 -6.44
N VAL A 20 -7.15 -3.02 -7.61
CA VAL A 20 -8.35 -3.00 -8.45
C VAL A 20 -8.71 -4.40 -8.95
N ILE A 21 -7.74 -5.21 -9.35
CA ILE A 21 -7.99 -6.60 -9.82
C ILE A 21 -8.49 -7.49 -8.67
N LEU A 22 -7.79 -7.45 -7.52
CA LEU A 22 -8.14 -8.28 -6.36
C LEU A 22 -9.47 -7.86 -5.74
N HIS A 23 -9.78 -6.57 -5.74
CA HIS A 23 -11.07 -6.03 -5.31
C HIS A 23 -12.18 -6.29 -6.35
N GLY A 24 -11.87 -6.26 -7.65
CA GLY A 24 -12.82 -6.59 -8.72
C GLY A 24 -13.33 -8.03 -8.66
N ASN A 25 -12.58 -8.95 -8.03
CA ASN A 25 -12.99 -10.32 -7.79
C ASN A 25 -13.91 -10.47 -6.55
N SER A 26 -14.08 -9.43 -5.70
CA SER A 26 -15.06 -9.43 -4.60
C SER A 26 -16.43 -8.93 -5.05
N LYS A 27 -17.08 -9.61 -6.03
CA LYS A 27 -18.52 -9.49 -6.40
C LYS A 27 -19.12 -8.08 -6.68
N GLN A 28 -18.41 -6.97 -6.57
CA GLN A 28 -19.01 -5.63 -6.46
C GLN A 28 -18.72 -4.69 -7.64
N PHE A 29 -17.96 -5.11 -8.64
CA PHE A 29 -17.53 -4.22 -9.71
C PHE A 29 -18.28 -4.48 -11.03
N TRP A 30 -19.30 -3.62 -11.27
CA TRP A 30 -20.10 -3.34 -12.49
C TRP A 30 -21.50 -3.97 -12.65
N PRO A 31 -22.54 -3.20 -13.07
CA PRO A 31 -22.63 -1.79 -13.48
C PRO A 31 -23.54 -0.96 -12.55
N LYS A 32 -23.25 -0.97 -11.25
CA LYS A 32 -23.39 0.24 -10.44
C LYS A 32 -21.97 0.74 -10.24
N ILE A 33 -21.74 2.05 -10.13
CA ILE A 33 -20.47 2.56 -9.62
C ILE A 33 -20.69 2.80 -8.12
N PRO A 34 -20.64 1.79 -7.22
CA PRO A 34 -20.43 2.03 -5.81
C PRO A 34 -18.91 2.19 -5.64
N VAL A 35 -18.47 3.44 -5.65
CA VAL A 35 -17.15 3.89 -5.22
C VAL A 35 -16.73 3.11 -3.98
N LEU A 36 -15.67 2.28 -4.06
CA LEU A 36 -14.95 1.62 -2.95
C LEU A 36 -15.64 1.78 -1.59
N SER A 37 -16.80 1.12 -1.49
CA SER A 37 -17.69 1.35 -0.37
C SER A 37 -17.14 0.54 0.78
N LEU A 38 -16.22 1.12 1.57
CA LEU A 38 -15.87 0.61 2.91
C LEU A 38 -17.10 0.56 3.85
N ARG A 39 -18.30 0.86 3.35
CA ARG A 39 -19.54 0.92 4.09
C ARG A 39 -20.09 -0.47 4.41
N ASP A 40 -19.81 -1.46 3.55
CA ASP A 40 -20.39 -2.81 3.65
C ASP A 40 -19.35 -3.93 3.82
N GLU A 41 -18.05 -3.68 3.56
CA GLU A 41 -16.97 -4.66 3.78
C GLU A 41 -16.34 -4.49 5.18
N SER A 42 -15.96 -5.61 5.79
CA SER A 42 -15.35 -5.62 7.12
C SER A 42 -13.94 -5.03 7.12
N ILE A 43 -13.48 -4.43 8.23
CA ILE A 43 -12.09 -3.95 8.36
C ILE A 43 -11.08 -5.07 8.04
N GLY A 44 -11.40 -6.32 8.42
CA GLY A 44 -10.58 -7.49 8.14
C GLY A 44 -10.41 -7.79 6.64
N GLU A 45 -11.46 -7.62 5.83
CA GLU A 45 -11.37 -7.79 4.38
C GLU A 45 -10.46 -6.76 3.73
N HIS A 46 -10.52 -5.51 4.19
CA HIS A 46 -9.64 -4.46 3.71
C HIS A 46 -8.17 -4.70 4.07
N VAL A 47 -7.91 -5.15 5.30
CA VAL A 47 -6.56 -5.54 5.73
C VAL A 47 -6.04 -6.69 4.88
N ARG A 48 -6.87 -7.73 4.66
CA ARG A 48 -6.52 -8.87 3.81
C ARG A 48 -6.24 -8.45 2.36
N LEU A 49 -7.08 -7.59 1.80
CA LEU A 49 -6.93 -7.08 0.44
C LEU A 49 -5.62 -6.30 0.29
N LEU A 50 -5.32 -5.41 1.24
CA LEU A 50 -4.10 -4.63 1.22
C LEU A 50 -2.86 -5.52 1.39
N PHE A 51 -2.90 -6.48 2.31
CA PHE A 51 -1.84 -7.46 2.48
C PHE A 51 -1.60 -8.26 1.21
N ASN A 52 -2.65 -8.79 0.58
CA ASN A 52 -2.56 -9.54 -0.67
C ASN A 52 -2.05 -8.68 -1.83
N THR A 53 -2.46 -7.41 -1.90
CA THR A 53 -2.00 -6.47 -2.93
C THR A 53 -0.50 -6.23 -2.82
N ILE A 54 -0.02 -5.91 -1.62
CA ILE A 54 1.41 -5.69 -1.37
C ILE A 54 2.17 -7.00 -1.61
N GLY A 55 1.63 -8.14 -1.17
CA GLY A 55 2.23 -9.46 -1.38
C GLY A 55 2.38 -9.81 -2.86
N VAL A 56 1.32 -9.71 -3.65
CA VAL A 56 1.33 -10.01 -5.09
C VAL A 56 2.28 -9.07 -5.83
N THR A 57 2.26 -7.77 -5.54
CA THR A 57 3.19 -6.82 -6.17
C THR A 57 4.64 -7.07 -5.78
N THR A 58 4.89 -7.44 -4.52
CA THR A 58 6.22 -7.82 -4.03
C THR A 58 6.74 -9.06 -4.74
N VAL A 59 5.94 -10.12 -4.82
CA VAL A 59 6.28 -11.36 -5.52
C VAL A 59 6.51 -11.08 -7.01
N GLY A 60 5.64 -10.28 -7.62
CA GLY A 60 5.79 -9.86 -9.02
C GLY A 60 7.10 -9.11 -9.27
N GLN A 61 7.46 -8.15 -8.40
CA GLN A 61 8.72 -7.42 -8.50
C GLN A 61 9.94 -8.31 -8.27
N ALA A 62 9.87 -9.24 -7.32
CA ALA A 62 10.93 -10.21 -7.07
C ALA A 62 11.14 -11.14 -8.27
N ALA A 63 10.05 -11.62 -8.87
CA ALA A 63 10.08 -12.51 -10.03
C ALA A 63 10.74 -11.87 -11.27
N ILE A 64 10.54 -10.56 -11.48
CA ILE A 64 11.17 -9.82 -12.60
C ILE A 64 12.52 -9.20 -12.23
N GLY A 65 13.10 -9.55 -11.08
CA GLY A 65 14.43 -9.07 -10.65
C GLY A 65 14.47 -7.59 -10.28
N LYS A 66 13.33 -6.94 -10.02
CA LYS A 66 13.23 -5.51 -9.67
C LYS A 66 13.22 -5.22 -8.17
N LEU A 67 13.29 -6.25 -7.31
CA LEU A 67 13.41 -6.10 -5.86
C LEU A 67 14.82 -6.51 -5.37
N PRO A 68 15.70 -5.54 -5.06
CA PRO A 68 17.02 -5.82 -4.52
C PRO A 68 16.94 -6.63 -3.21
N ARG A 69 17.80 -7.64 -3.03
CA ARG A 69 17.78 -8.50 -1.83
C ARG A 69 17.93 -7.73 -0.53
N GLU A 70 18.71 -6.66 -0.55
CA GLU A 70 18.91 -5.76 0.60
C GLU A 70 17.60 -5.12 1.11
N ARG A 71 16.61 -4.97 0.22
CA ARG A 71 15.30 -4.39 0.55
C ARG A 71 14.27 -5.43 0.96
N TRP A 72 14.59 -6.73 0.94
CA TRP A 72 13.61 -7.78 1.25
C TRP A 72 13.10 -7.69 2.69
N LEU A 73 13.99 -7.43 3.65
CA LEU A 73 13.59 -7.27 5.04
C LEU A 73 12.68 -6.06 5.24
N ALA A 74 13.08 -4.90 4.71
CA ALA A 74 12.26 -3.68 4.76
C ALA A 74 10.89 -3.90 4.08
N ARG A 75 10.85 -4.62 2.96
CA ARG A 75 9.61 -4.98 2.27
C ARG A 75 8.72 -5.89 3.11
N ALA A 76 9.27 -6.93 3.71
CA ALA A 76 8.53 -7.85 4.58
C ALA A 76 7.95 -7.13 5.81
N LEU A 77 8.72 -6.22 6.41
CA LEU A 77 8.24 -5.37 7.51
C LEU A 77 7.13 -4.43 7.04
N THR A 78 7.28 -3.81 5.87
CA THR A 78 6.26 -2.93 5.27
C THR A 78 4.96 -3.70 5.02
N MET A 79 5.03 -4.95 4.58
CA MET A 79 3.89 -5.85 4.40
C MET A 79 3.15 -6.14 5.71
N GLY A 80 3.82 -6.11 6.87
CA GLY A 80 3.18 -6.21 8.18
C GLY A 80 2.62 -4.88 8.66
N VAL A 81 3.43 -3.82 8.60
CA VAL A 81 3.11 -2.51 9.18
C VAL A 81 1.95 -1.84 8.45
N VAL A 82 1.98 -1.78 7.12
CA VAL A 82 1.00 -1.00 6.34
C VAL A 82 -0.43 -1.56 6.52
N PRO A 83 -0.69 -2.87 6.38
CA PRO A 83 -2.01 -3.44 6.67
C PRO A 83 -2.43 -3.28 8.13
N SER A 84 -1.50 -3.39 9.07
CA SER A 84 -1.79 -3.25 10.51
C SER A 84 -2.21 -1.83 10.90
N LEU A 85 -1.82 -0.82 10.13
CA LEU A 85 -2.23 0.57 10.35
C LEU A 85 -3.63 0.87 9.79
N LEU A 86 -4.13 0.06 8.85
CA LEU A 86 -5.40 0.30 8.18
C LEU A 86 -6.61 0.39 9.13
N PRO A 87 -6.76 -0.48 10.15
CA PRO A 87 -7.83 -0.33 11.16
C PRO A 87 -7.77 1.02 11.88
N ALA A 88 -6.59 1.49 12.25
CA ALA A 88 -6.42 2.76 12.93
C ALA A 88 -6.79 3.93 12.02
N ILE A 89 -6.39 3.88 10.74
CA ILE A 89 -6.72 4.89 9.72
C ILE A 89 -8.25 4.94 9.48
N ILE A 90 -8.90 3.79 9.33
CA ILE A 90 -10.37 3.71 9.16
C ILE A 90 -11.08 4.26 10.40
N LEU A 91 -10.66 3.86 11.60
CA LEU A 91 -11.24 4.34 12.85
C LEU A 91 -11.05 5.85 13.03
N PHE A 92 -9.89 6.39 12.63
CA PHE A 92 -9.63 7.82 12.64
C PHE A 92 -10.61 8.57 11.72
N GLY A 93 -10.79 8.11 10.47
CA GLY A 93 -11.74 8.68 9.53
C GLY A 93 -13.20 8.64 10.04
N GLN A 94 -13.60 7.53 10.66
CA GLN A 94 -14.98 7.33 11.12
C GLN A 94 -15.28 8.01 12.47
N LYS A 95 -14.40 7.88 13.46
CA LYS A 95 -14.65 8.37 14.83
C LYS A 95 -14.18 9.80 15.06
N ILE A 96 -13.01 10.17 14.54
CA ILE A 96 -12.41 11.48 14.79
C ILE A 96 -12.89 12.49 13.76
N LEU A 97 -12.74 12.16 12.47
CA LEU A 97 -13.21 13.04 11.39
C LEU A 97 -14.72 12.96 11.15
N ARG A 98 -15.41 12.00 11.79
CA ARG A 98 -16.87 11.80 11.72
C ARG A 98 -17.38 11.79 10.27
N LEU A 99 -16.59 11.23 9.35
CA LEU A 99 -16.91 11.21 7.94
C LEU A 99 -18.12 10.30 7.71
N LYS A 100 -19.14 10.84 7.03
CA LYS A 100 -20.37 10.13 6.69
C LYS A 100 -20.72 10.32 5.22
N GLY A 101 -21.40 9.33 4.63
CA GLY A 101 -21.86 9.37 3.25
C GLY A 101 -20.72 9.63 2.26
N GLN A 102 -20.96 10.55 1.33
CA GLN A 102 -20.03 10.88 0.23
C GLN A 102 -18.62 11.28 0.71
N ARG A 103 -18.47 11.92 1.88
CA ARG A 103 -17.14 12.30 2.39
C ARG A 103 -16.31 11.10 2.84
N ALA A 104 -16.96 10.05 3.34
CA ALA A 104 -16.29 8.80 3.66
C ALA A 104 -15.85 8.10 2.37
N GLU A 105 -16.68 8.10 1.34
CA GLU A 105 -16.33 7.52 0.03
C GLU A 105 -15.11 8.20 -0.61
N ILE A 106 -15.05 9.54 -0.58
CA ILE A 106 -13.89 10.29 -1.07
C ILE A 106 -12.63 9.94 -0.27
N TYR A 107 -12.75 9.85 1.06
CA TYR A 107 -11.65 9.46 1.92
C TYR A 107 -11.12 8.06 1.57
N ASN A 108 -12.02 7.12 1.33
CA ASN A 108 -11.67 5.74 0.99
C ASN A 108 -11.01 5.65 -0.39
N LEU A 109 -11.53 6.39 -1.36
CA LEU A 109 -10.95 6.46 -2.71
C LEU A 109 -9.56 7.10 -2.68
N ALA A 110 -9.35 8.12 -1.83
CA ALA A 110 -8.04 8.72 -1.63
C ALA A 110 -7.04 7.74 -1.01
N MET A 111 -7.49 6.76 -0.22
CA MET A 111 -6.60 5.73 0.34
C MET A 111 -5.97 4.82 -0.72
N VAL A 112 -6.61 4.63 -1.88
CA VAL A 112 -6.08 3.77 -2.95
C VAL A 112 -4.68 4.20 -3.43
N PRO A 113 -4.43 5.48 -3.79
CA PRO A 113 -3.08 5.95 -4.10
C PRO A 113 -2.25 6.25 -2.85
N LEU A 114 -2.87 6.66 -1.73
CA LEU A 114 -2.12 7.06 -0.53
C LEU A 114 -1.48 5.88 0.20
N LEU A 115 -2.12 4.71 0.24
CA LEU A 115 -1.58 3.54 0.94
C LEU A 115 -0.29 3.02 0.27
N PRO A 116 -0.20 2.86 -1.06
CA PRO A 116 1.07 2.52 -1.72
C PRO A 116 2.15 3.58 -1.55
N VAL A 117 1.79 4.88 -1.53
CA VAL A 117 2.74 5.96 -1.26
C VAL A 117 3.27 5.84 0.17
N ALA A 118 2.40 5.64 1.15
CA ALA A 118 2.81 5.42 2.55
C ALA A 118 3.71 4.19 2.68
N ALA A 119 3.41 3.11 1.94
CA ALA A 119 4.25 1.91 1.91
C ALA A 119 5.66 2.19 1.38
N VAL A 120 5.80 3.00 0.33
CA VAL A 120 7.11 3.42 -0.19
C VAL A 120 7.87 4.26 0.84
N VAL A 121 7.20 5.20 1.49
CA VAL A 121 7.82 6.07 2.51
C VAL A 121 8.30 5.24 3.71
N ILE A 122 7.46 4.32 4.20
CA ILE A 122 7.80 3.42 5.31
C ILE A 122 8.96 2.50 4.91
N GLU A 123 8.92 1.91 3.72
CA GLU A 123 10.00 1.07 3.22
C GLU A 123 11.33 1.84 3.15
N ASP A 124 11.34 3.05 2.59
CA ASP A 124 12.55 3.86 2.50
C ASP A 124 13.08 4.26 3.88
N ALA A 125 12.20 4.59 4.83
CA ALA A 125 12.58 4.87 6.21
C ALA A 125 13.20 3.64 6.90
N LEU A 126 12.61 2.46 6.69
CA LEU A 126 13.14 1.20 7.21
C LEU A 126 14.49 0.86 6.57
N VAL A 127 14.63 1.03 5.25
CA VAL A 127 15.91 0.82 4.56
C VAL A 127 17.00 1.72 5.13
N GLY A 128 16.71 3.00 5.38
CA GLY A 128 17.67 3.94 5.98
C GLY A 128 18.07 3.60 7.43
N GLN A 129 17.27 2.80 8.14
CA GLN A 129 17.61 2.31 9.48
C GLN A 129 18.32 0.96 9.46
N ILE A 130 18.02 0.11 8.47
CA ILE A 130 18.54 -1.26 8.36
C ILE A 130 19.88 -1.29 7.63
N ILE A 131 20.03 -0.49 6.58
CA ILE A 131 21.24 -0.42 5.78
C ILE A 131 22.05 0.80 6.25
N PRO A 132 23.19 0.61 6.92
CA PRO A 132 24.05 1.73 7.25
C PRO A 132 24.51 2.42 5.95
N PRO A 133 24.66 3.76 5.94
CA PRO A 133 25.21 4.45 4.78
C PRO A 133 26.60 3.86 4.45
N PRO A 134 26.97 3.74 3.16
CA PRO A 134 28.30 3.28 2.80
C PRO A 134 29.32 4.15 3.53
N ALA A 135 30.23 3.49 4.24
CA ALA A 135 31.33 4.13 4.92
C ALA A 135 32.33 4.64 3.87
N ASP A 136 32.05 5.79 3.27
CA ASP A 136 33.03 6.48 2.44
C ASP A 136 33.75 7.56 3.24
N HIS A 137 35.08 7.37 3.31
CA HIS A 137 36.14 8.26 3.80
C HIS A 137 36.56 8.10 5.28
N ALA A 138 37.28 7.01 5.56
CA ALA A 138 38.42 7.08 6.48
C ALA A 138 39.70 6.87 5.67
N ALA A 139 40.31 8.02 5.34
CA ALA A 139 41.72 8.30 4.97
C ALA A 139 42.54 7.24 4.23
#